data_AF-A0A7S2VKT5-F1
#
_entry.id   AF-A0A7S2VKT5-F1
#
_cell.length_a   1.000
_cell.length_b   1.000
_cell.length_c   1.000
_cell.angle_alpha   90.00
_cell.angle_beta   90.00
_cell.angle_gamma   90.00
#
_symmetry.space_group_name_H-M   'P 1'
#
loop_
_entity.id
_entity.type
_entity.pdbx_description
1 polymer ?
#
loop_
_entity_poly.entity_id
_entity_poly.type
_entity_poly.pdbx_seq_one_letter_code
_entity_poly.pdbx_strand_id
1 'polypeptide(L)'
;AVRAAGARAAVCVVRPGAGGAPALVAYYEGGPDGQTPLAAVKAACGKRLPKYMQPQSIVQLDVLPRNANGKVDRKRLPEPTAEVGDGPAAGEAPASLPETPIEQAIAEIWAQVLGTDVRHIPVDVDFPELGGTSLLVGRATGLIRSKLQAPGLAGTAMYRHSTIRRLAPLVQAARDEAGAGPDAEEGALLKAQEVPPACHPEPAELSSTRPLALLVQFFGVFILSCVFDFEGFSPLLWGMYFLYFRYGALAALAYVPVGAAMDALVQLLIAVALKWVVVGRLKPGRYPLWSLQYFRWWFGNRLMAHLGESVFPLVAETPLMNACLRLVGAEIGRGTRISVSHIGDPDLVVMGDGVTVGKLATFACSAVLHGHLHLGTVRLGEGSAVGPRATLPQGTNLPAGRAVLPMSTAPGWHGAAGAVATQEALPDGGCSDFRVRQDWLRALVGVPIALFLNAAPSALSVFACFHIYETYLAALQGEGRLVYLLCMPWLYGSCVMILLVATVILVKRLLVGRFHPGGCPWTHGAEFRHWLHARMVESHNFESLCHLLVNTELLSCIYRGLGARIGRRVQIDSFHLVDHDLVDVRDYAVFGSEVVFSCDSRAP
;
A
#
# COMPACT_ATOMS: atom_id res chain seq x y z
N ALA A 1 -8.60 3.70 -37.26
CA ALA A 1 -9.05 4.75 -38.18
C ALA A 1 -10.46 4.42 -38.67
N VAL A 2 -11.44 5.29 -38.45
CA VAL A 2 -12.81 5.10 -38.96
C VAL A 2 -12.83 5.46 -40.44
N ARG A 3 -13.33 4.55 -41.29
CA ARG A 3 -13.58 4.84 -42.70
C ARG A 3 -15.06 5.22 -42.86
N ALA A 4 -15.33 6.44 -43.31
CA ALA A 4 -16.65 6.88 -43.76
C ALA A 4 -16.67 6.90 -45.30
N ALA A 5 -17.72 6.36 -45.92
CA ALA A 5 -17.88 6.44 -47.37
C ALA A 5 -17.98 7.91 -47.79
N GLY A 6 -17.14 8.34 -48.74
CA GLY A 6 -17.12 9.71 -49.25
C GLY A 6 -16.00 10.61 -48.71
N ALA A 7 -15.40 10.34 -47.54
CA ALA A 7 -14.30 11.15 -47.02
C ALA A 7 -12.96 10.76 -47.65
N ARG A 8 -12.27 11.71 -48.32
CA ARG A 8 -11.02 11.45 -49.04
C ARG A 8 -9.79 11.46 -48.14
N ALA A 9 -9.77 12.36 -47.16
CA ALA A 9 -8.75 12.46 -46.13
C ALA A 9 -9.36 13.05 -44.86
N ALA A 10 -8.81 12.69 -43.70
CA ALA A 10 -9.24 13.25 -42.42
C ALA A 10 -8.07 13.38 -41.45
N VAL A 11 -8.13 14.40 -40.60
CA VAL A 11 -7.19 14.63 -39.50
C VAL A 11 -7.95 15.00 -38.24
N CYS A 12 -7.56 14.44 -37.10
CA CYS A 12 -8.11 14.81 -35.81
C CYS A 12 -7.01 15.45 -34.96
N VAL A 13 -7.35 16.54 -34.28
CA VAL A 13 -6.46 17.31 -33.40
C VAL A 13 -7.18 17.66 -32.11
N VAL A 14 -6.41 17.77 -31.02
CA VAL A 14 -6.90 18.27 -29.75
C VAL A 14 -6.75 19.79 -29.75
N ARG A 15 -7.83 20.51 -29.46
CA ARG A 15 -7.86 21.97 -29.31
C ARG A 15 -8.47 22.33 -27.96
N PRO A 16 -8.17 23.50 -27.37
CA PRO A 16 -8.91 23.99 -26.21
C PRO A 16 -10.38 24.19 -26.60
N GLY A 17 -11.30 23.54 -25.88
CA GLY A 17 -12.74 23.70 -26.04
C GLY A 17 -13.29 24.88 -25.23
N ALA A 18 -14.61 25.09 -25.32
CA ALA A 18 -15.30 26.09 -24.51
C ALA A 18 -15.05 25.81 -23.01
N GLY A 19 -14.51 26.79 -22.28
CA GLY A 19 -14.14 26.64 -20.87
C GLY A 19 -12.73 26.09 -20.59
N GLY A 20 -11.88 25.92 -21.62
CA GLY A 20 -10.46 25.56 -21.45
C GLY A 20 -10.16 24.05 -21.34
N ALA A 21 -11.17 23.19 -21.35
CA ALA A 21 -10.99 21.73 -21.38
C ALA A 21 -10.54 21.25 -22.78
N PRO A 22 -9.65 20.25 -22.89
CA PRO A 22 -9.21 19.73 -24.18
C PRO A 22 -10.36 19.04 -24.94
N ALA A 23 -10.61 19.46 -26.17
CA ALA A 23 -11.66 19.01 -27.06
C ALA A 23 -11.09 18.37 -28.33
N LEU A 24 -11.69 17.27 -28.79
CA LEU A 24 -11.32 16.62 -30.07
C LEU A 24 -12.04 17.31 -31.23
N VAL A 25 -11.27 17.81 -32.20
CA VAL A 25 -11.79 18.43 -33.44
C VAL A 25 -11.32 17.59 -34.64
N ALA A 26 -12.25 17.18 -35.50
CA ALA A 26 -11.95 16.43 -36.71
C ALA A 26 -12.15 17.31 -37.95
N TYR A 27 -11.18 17.31 -38.85
CA TYR A 27 -11.26 17.97 -40.15
C TYR A 27 -11.25 16.91 -41.25
N TYR A 28 -12.11 17.03 -42.25
CA TYR A 28 -12.15 16.08 -43.36
C TYR A 28 -12.34 16.75 -44.72
N GLU A 29 -11.79 16.13 -45.76
CA GLU A 29 -12.00 16.48 -47.16
C GLU A 29 -13.14 15.63 -47.72
N GLY A 30 -14.12 16.29 -48.36
CA GLY A 30 -15.18 15.61 -49.11
C GLY A 30 -14.63 14.88 -50.36
N GLY A 31 -15.39 13.90 -50.84
CA GLY A 31 -15.10 13.20 -52.08
C GLY A 31 -15.22 14.09 -53.33
N PRO A 32 -14.86 13.59 -54.52
CA PRO A 32 -14.88 14.36 -55.78
C PRO A 32 -16.24 15.00 -56.12
N ASP A 33 -17.34 14.48 -55.58
CA ASP A 33 -18.70 15.03 -55.78
C ASP A 33 -19.11 16.08 -54.72
N GLY A 34 -18.20 16.46 -53.81
CA GLY A 34 -18.40 17.52 -52.80
C GLY A 34 -19.42 17.21 -51.68
N GLN A 35 -20.25 16.17 -51.84
CA GLN A 35 -21.39 15.89 -50.97
C GLN A 35 -21.14 14.71 -50.01
N THR A 36 -20.20 14.84 -49.07
CA THR A 36 -20.18 13.95 -47.91
C THR A 36 -20.88 14.64 -46.74
N PRO A 37 -22.16 14.33 -46.45
CA PRO A 37 -22.90 15.03 -45.42
C PRO A 37 -22.28 14.79 -44.05
N LEU A 38 -22.10 15.86 -43.28
CA LEU A 38 -21.58 15.86 -41.90
C LEU A 38 -22.27 14.81 -41.02
N ALA A 39 -23.58 14.65 -41.20
CA ALA A 39 -24.40 13.66 -40.49
C ALA A 39 -23.93 12.22 -40.71
N ALA A 40 -23.49 11.86 -41.93
CA ALA A 40 -22.99 10.52 -42.23
C ALA A 40 -21.64 10.25 -41.54
N VAL A 41 -20.77 11.26 -41.46
CA VAL A 41 -19.48 11.17 -40.76
C VAL A 41 -19.70 11.05 -39.25
N LYS A 42 -20.58 11.88 -38.66
CA LYS A 42 -20.97 11.78 -37.24
C LYS A 42 -21.55 10.39 -36.91
N ALA A 43 -22.46 9.88 -37.73
CA ALA A 43 -23.06 8.55 -37.55
C ALA A 43 -22.02 7.41 -37.65
N ALA A 44 -21.06 7.51 -38.57
CA ALA A 44 -19.98 6.53 -38.70
C ALA A 44 -19.05 6.51 -37.47
N CYS A 45 -18.74 7.69 -36.92
CA CYS A 45 -17.99 7.82 -35.66
C CYS A 45 -18.78 7.23 -34.49
N GLY A 46 -20.08 7.56 -34.37
CA GLY A 46 -20.95 7.07 -33.30
C GLY A 46 -21.07 5.55 -33.23
N LYS A 47 -21.09 4.87 -34.38
CA LYS A 47 -21.19 3.40 -34.47
C LYS A 47 -19.88 2.66 -34.17
N ARG A 48 -18.73 3.32 -34.32
CA ARG A 48 -17.41 2.64 -34.31
C ARG A 48 -16.44 3.13 -33.26
N LEU A 49 -16.70 4.28 -32.64
CA LEU A 49 -15.86 4.87 -31.61
C LEU A 49 -16.60 4.91 -30.26
N PRO A 50 -15.91 4.56 -29.16
CA PRO A 50 -16.40 4.85 -27.81
C PRO A 50 -16.73 6.35 -27.66
N LYS A 51 -17.72 6.70 -26.80
CA LYS A 51 -18.18 8.09 -26.61
C LYS A 51 -17.02 9.08 -26.39
N TYR A 52 -16.00 8.72 -25.62
CA TYR A 52 -14.84 9.59 -25.32
C TYR A 52 -13.86 9.80 -26.49
N MET A 53 -13.95 9.00 -27.56
CA MET A 53 -13.15 9.17 -28.79
C MET A 53 -13.93 9.85 -29.92
N GLN A 54 -15.21 10.19 -29.69
CA GLN A 54 -16.02 10.89 -30.69
C GLN A 54 -15.61 12.37 -30.71
N PRO A 55 -15.28 12.92 -31.90
CA PRO A 55 -14.90 14.33 -32.00
C PRO A 55 -16.10 15.23 -31.66
N GLN A 56 -15.85 16.24 -30.83
CA GLN A 56 -16.85 17.21 -30.38
C GLN A 56 -17.23 18.20 -31.49
N SER A 57 -16.28 18.52 -32.37
CA SER A 57 -16.52 19.32 -33.57
C SER A 57 -15.98 18.59 -34.80
N ILE A 58 -16.74 18.61 -35.90
CA ILE A 58 -16.32 18.05 -37.18
C ILE A 58 -16.49 19.14 -38.23
N VAL A 59 -15.39 19.50 -38.90
CA VAL A 59 -15.32 20.59 -39.88
C VAL A 59 -14.99 19.99 -41.26
N GLN A 60 -15.79 20.31 -42.26
CA GLN A 60 -15.48 19.97 -43.65
C GLN A 60 -14.58 21.06 -44.24
N LEU A 61 -13.50 20.66 -44.90
CA LEU A 61 -12.63 21.55 -45.67
C LEU A 61 -12.61 21.09 -47.13
N ASP A 62 -12.50 22.04 -48.05
CA ASP A 62 -12.35 21.73 -49.48
C ASP A 62 -11.03 20.99 -49.73
N VAL A 63 -9.94 21.44 -49.09
CA VAL A 63 -8.62 20.82 -49.13
C VAL A 63 -7.91 21.01 -47.78
N LEU A 64 -7.32 19.95 -47.23
CA LEU A 64 -6.49 20.02 -46.04
C LEU A 64 -5.16 20.70 -46.38
N PRO A 65 -4.71 21.68 -45.58
CA PRO A 65 -3.42 22.32 -45.79
C PRO A 65 -2.30 21.28 -45.65
N ARG A 66 -1.38 21.26 -46.62
CA ARG A 66 -0.21 20.36 -46.62
C ARG A 66 1.07 21.18 -46.56
N ASN A 67 2.10 20.62 -45.92
CA ASN A 67 3.44 21.18 -45.91
C ASN A 67 4.20 20.80 -47.20
N ALA A 68 5.42 21.35 -47.38
CA ALA A 68 6.27 21.08 -48.55
C ALA A 68 6.61 19.59 -48.75
N ASN A 69 6.48 18.77 -47.71
CA ASN A 69 6.69 17.32 -47.74
C ASN A 69 5.40 16.51 -47.98
N GLY A 70 4.30 17.17 -48.36
CA GLY A 70 3.02 16.52 -48.67
C GLY A 70 2.21 16.01 -47.46
N LYS A 71 2.68 16.23 -46.23
CA LYS A 71 1.97 15.89 -44.98
C LYS A 71 1.01 17.01 -44.57
N VAL A 72 -0.08 16.68 -43.88
CA VAL A 72 -1.05 17.67 -43.38
C VAL A 72 -0.38 18.62 -42.38
N ASP A 73 -0.47 19.91 -42.64
CA ASP A 73 0.05 20.98 -41.79
C ASP A 73 -0.96 21.37 -40.72
N ARG A 74 -0.81 20.77 -39.53
CA ARG A 74 -1.72 20.96 -38.39
C ARG A 74 -1.76 22.40 -37.87
N LYS A 75 -0.73 23.21 -38.11
CA LYS A 75 -0.68 24.60 -37.64
C LYS A 75 -1.55 25.52 -38.49
N ARG A 76 -1.78 25.16 -39.75
CA ARG A 76 -2.59 25.93 -40.71
C ARG A 76 -4.05 25.50 -40.76
N LEU A 77 -4.48 24.58 -39.89
CA LEU A 77 -5.89 24.20 -39.78
C LEU A 77 -6.68 25.38 -39.16
N PRO A 78 -7.79 25.79 -39.77
CA PRO A 78 -8.61 26.90 -39.28
C PRO A 78 -9.14 26.58 -37.88
N GLU A 79 -9.23 27.61 -37.04
CA GLU A 79 -9.89 27.47 -35.74
C GLU A 79 -11.38 27.15 -35.95
N PRO A 80 -11.95 26.20 -35.19
CA PRO A 80 -13.35 25.90 -35.30
C PRO A 80 -14.14 27.13 -34.85
N THR A 81 -14.73 27.85 -35.80
CA THR A 81 -15.65 28.94 -35.51
C THR A 81 -16.83 28.34 -34.77
N ALA A 82 -17.25 28.94 -33.65
CA ALA A 82 -18.37 28.48 -32.83
C ALA A 82 -19.71 28.40 -33.61
N GLU A 83 -19.73 28.86 -34.86
CA GLU A 83 -20.89 28.97 -35.74
C GLU A 83 -21.06 27.78 -36.72
N VAL A 84 -20.19 26.76 -36.70
CA VAL A 84 -20.36 25.50 -37.48
C VAL A 84 -20.54 24.28 -36.56
N GLY A 85 -20.97 24.53 -35.32
CA GLY A 85 -21.83 23.57 -34.64
C GLY A 85 -23.25 23.87 -35.11
N ASP A 86 -23.97 22.87 -35.59
CA ASP A 86 -25.43 22.89 -35.48
C ASP A 86 -25.72 23.19 -34.00
N GLY A 87 -26.00 24.47 -33.70
CA GLY A 87 -26.74 24.82 -32.51
C GLY A 87 -27.98 23.93 -32.51
N PRO A 88 -28.47 23.52 -31.33
CA PRO A 88 -29.66 22.69 -31.25
C PRO A 88 -30.72 23.35 -32.13
N ALA A 89 -31.16 22.59 -33.14
CA ALA A 89 -32.22 23.02 -34.03
C ALA A 89 -33.32 23.62 -33.15
N ALA A 90 -33.68 24.87 -33.44
CA ALA A 90 -34.85 25.52 -32.91
C ALA A 90 -36.05 24.60 -33.17
N GLY A 91 -36.38 23.84 -32.15
CA GLY A 91 -37.40 22.83 -32.09
C GLY A 91 -37.63 22.64 -30.62
N GLU A 92 -38.52 23.47 -30.08
CA GLU A 92 -39.02 23.42 -28.73
C GLU A 92 -39.41 21.99 -28.36
N ALA A 93 -38.49 21.25 -27.74
CA ALA A 93 -38.85 20.23 -26.78
C ALA A 93 -38.73 20.92 -25.42
N PRO A 94 -39.84 21.07 -24.66
CA PRO A 94 -39.78 21.74 -23.37
C PRO A 94 -38.71 21.03 -22.53
N ALA A 95 -37.79 21.81 -21.96
CA ALA A 95 -36.92 21.32 -20.91
C ALA A 95 -37.84 20.73 -19.84
N SER A 96 -37.87 19.41 -19.77
CA SER A 96 -38.70 18.68 -18.84
C SER A 96 -38.17 19.02 -17.44
N LEU A 97 -38.98 19.77 -16.70
CA LEU A 97 -38.70 20.04 -15.30
C LEU A 97 -38.92 18.74 -14.51
N PRO A 98 -38.21 18.54 -13.38
CA PRO A 98 -38.41 17.37 -12.55
C PRO A 98 -39.86 17.31 -12.03
N GLU A 99 -40.58 16.25 -12.39
CA GLU A 99 -42.00 16.06 -12.10
C GLU A 99 -42.19 15.33 -10.78
N THR A 100 -41.23 14.48 -10.40
CA THR A 100 -41.31 13.69 -9.17
C THR A 100 -40.40 14.24 -8.06
N PRO A 101 -40.75 14.04 -6.78
CA PRO A 101 -39.91 14.47 -5.65
C PRO A 101 -38.49 13.88 -5.69
N ILE A 102 -38.34 12.70 -6.30
CA ILE A 102 -37.06 12.00 -6.44
C ILE A 102 -36.23 12.65 -7.53
N GLU A 103 -36.82 12.98 -8.67
CA GLU A 103 -36.14 13.71 -9.73
C GLU A 103 -35.67 15.08 -9.23
N GLN A 104 -36.48 15.78 -8.43
CA GLN A 104 -36.09 17.05 -7.80
C GLN A 104 -34.88 16.87 -6.87
N ALA A 105 -34.93 15.87 -6.00
CA ALA A 105 -33.84 15.63 -5.06
C ALA A 105 -32.56 15.12 -5.74
N ILE A 106 -32.67 14.36 -6.84
CA ILE A 106 -31.51 14.01 -7.68
C ILE A 106 -30.95 15.25 -8.37
N ALA A 107 -31.80 16.12 -8.91
CA ALA A 107 -31.38 17.37 -9.54
C ALA A 107 -30.64 18.29 -8.56
N GLU A 108 -31.10 18.40 -7.31
CA GLU A 108 -30.41 19.13 -6.24
C GLU A 108 -29.02 18.56 -5.94
N ILE A 109 -28.89 17.23 -5.91
CA ILE A 109 -27.60 16.57 -5.69
C ILE A 109 -26.67 16.82 -6.89
N TRP A 110 -27.17 16.77 -8.11
CA TRP A 110 -26.39 17.03 -9.32
C TRP A 110 -25.93 18.49 -9.36
N ALA A 111 -26.79 19.44 -9.00
CA ALA A 111 -26.45 20.85 -8.84
C ALA A 111 -25.33 21.07 -7.82
N GLN A 112 -25.45 20.42 -6.66
CA GLN A 112 -24.43 20.47 -5.62
C GLN A 112 -23.08 19.94 -6.10
N VAL A 113 -23.07 18.87 -6.90
CA VAL A 113 -21.84 18.22 -7.38
C VAL A 113 -21.21 18.97 -8.57
N LEU A 114 -22.03 19.52 -9.46
CA LEU A 114 -21.60 20.26 -10.64
C LEU A 114 -21.34 21.75 -10.35
N GLY A 115 -21.69 22.24 -9.16
CA GLY A 115 -21.55 23.65 -8.79
C GLY A 115 -22.44 24.59 -9.62
N THR A 116 -23.58 24.08 -10.09
CA THR A 116 -24.53 24.81 -10.96
C THR A 116 -25.87 24.98 -10.25
N ASP A 117 -26.69 25.96 -10.64
CA ASP A 117 -28.05 26.14 -10.10
C ASP A 117 -28.98 25.00 -10.56
N VAL A 118 -29.78 24.48 -9.63
CA VAL A 118 -30.80 23.42 -9.83
C VAL A 118 -31.74 23.75 -11.00
N ARG A 119 -32.04 25.04 -11.22
CA ARG A 119 -32.92 25.51 -12.31
C ARG A 119 -32.37 25.24 -13.71
N HIS A 120 -31.09 24.91 -13.83
CA HIS A 120 -30.40 24.68 -15.10
C HIS A 120 -30.08 23.19 -15.35
N ILE A 121 -30.65 22.27 -14.56
CA ILE A 121 -30.42 20.83 -14.71
C ILE A 121 -31.64 20.17 -15.37
N PRO A 122 -31.62 19.98 -16.71
CA PRO A 122 -32.65 19.23 -17.42
C PRO A 122 -32.60 17.74 -17.06
N VAL A 123 -33.77 17.13 -16.83
CA VAL A 123 -33.85 15.73 -16.34
C VAL A 123 -33.56 14.66 -17.39
N ASP A 124 -33.63 15.04 -18.67
CA ASP A 124 -33.38 14.16 -19.82
C ASP A 124 -31.95 14.26 -20.38
N VAL A 125 -31.09 15.10 -19.79
CA VAL A 125 -29.71 15.29 -20.26
C VAL A 125 -28.74 14.38 -19.49
N ASP A 126 -27.77 13.86 -20.22
CA ASP A 126 -26.74 12.97 -19.70
C ASP A 126 -25.79 13.74 -18.74
N PHE A 127 -25.49 13.20 -17.57
CA PHE A 127 -24.60 13.82 -16.56
C PHE A 127 -23.24 14.28 -17.12
N PRO A 128 -22.57 13.53 -18.03
CA PRO A 128 -21.35 14.01 -18.68
C PRO A 128 -21.54 15.21 -19.60
N GLU A 129 -22.71 15.36 -20.24
CA GLU A 129 -23.04 16.51 -21.10
C GLU A 129 -23.21 17.80 -20.28
N LEU A 130 -23.53 17.66 -18.99
CA LEU A 130 -23.57 18.76 -18.00
C LEU A 130 -22.19 19.08 -17.40
N GLY A 131 -21.10 18.51 -17.94
CA GLY A 131 -19.74 18.70 -17.40
C GLY A 131 -19.33 17.70 -16.32
N GLY A 132 -20.11 16.64 -16.10
CA GLY A 132 -19.81 15.58 -15.13
C GLY A 132 -18.61 14.71 -15.54
N THR A 133 -17.62 14.58 -14.66
CA THR A 133 -16.51 13.62 -14.82
C THR A 133 -16.77 12.31 -14.07
N SER A 134 -15.99 11.26 -14.35
CA SER A 134 -16.13 9.97 -13.66
C SER A 134 -15.97 10.07 -12.13
N LEU A 135 -15.18 11.04 -11.63
CA LEU A 135 -15.04 11.33 -10.21
C LEU A 135 -16.33 11.94 -9.62
N LEU A 136 -16.96 12.86 -10.36
CA LEU A 136 -18.23 13.49 -9.98
C LEU A 136 -19.38 12.48 -9.97
N VAL A 137 -19.35 11.47 -10.85
CA VAL A 137 -20.33 10.36 -10.84
C VAL A 137 -20.27 9.55 -9.55
N GLY A 138 -19.07 9.21 -9.09
CA GLY A 138 -18.88 8.50 -7.81
C GLY A 138 -19.40 9.31 -6.62
N ARG A 139 -19.08 10.61 -6.58
CA ARG A 139 -19.57 11.54 -5.54
C ARG A 139 -21.09 11.71 -5.55
N ALA A 140 -21.69 11.89 -6.74
CA ALA A 140 -23.13 12.00 -6.90
C ALA A 140 -23.84 10.71 -6.47
N THR A 141 -23.33 9.54 -6.86
CA THR A 141 -23.89 8.24 -6.46
C THR A 141 -23.86 8.05 -4.94
N GLY A 142 -22.76 8.42 -4.27
CA GLY A 142 -22.66 8.37 -2.81
C GLY A 142 -23.65 9.31 -2.11
N LEU A 143 -23.83 10.53 -2.65
CA LEU A 143 -24.80 11.50 -2.13
C LEU A 143 -26.25 11.04 -2.34
N ILE A 144 -26.57 10.42 -3.48
CA ILE A 144 -27.89 9.84 -3.76
C ILE A 144 -28.18 8.71 -2.77
N ARG A 145 -27.26 7.76 -2.56
CA ARG A 145 -27.42 6.66 -1.61
C ARG A 145 -27.69 7.15 -0.18
N SER A 146 -26.93 8.15 0.26
CA SER A 146 -27.00 8.69 1.63
C SER A 146 -28.19 9.63 1.86
N LYS A 147 -28.40 10.62 0.99
CA LYS A 147 -29.47 11.62 1.13
C LYS A 147 -30.85 11.07 0.78
N LEU A 148 -30.94 10.19 -0.21
CA LEU A 148 -32.21 9.60 -0.65
C LEU A 148 -32.51 8.23 -0.02
N GLN A 149 -31.68 7.78 0.93
CA GLN A 149 -31.86 6.50 1.64
C GLN A 149 -32.02 5.30 0.69
N ALA A 150 -31.18 5.26 -0.35
CA ALA A 150 -31.21 4.24 -1.40
C ALA A 150 -29.91 3.39 -1.39
N PRO A 151 -29.60 2.66 -0.29
CA PRO A 151 -28.33 1.95 -0.15
C PRO A 151 -28.13 0.85 -1.21
N GLY A 152 -29.22 0.23 -1.68
CA GLY A 152 -29.20 -0.82 -2.72
C GLY A 152 -28.88 -0.33 -4.13
N LEU A 153 -28.82 0.99 -4.37
CA LEU A 153 -28.52 1.53 -5.70
C LEU A 153 -27.12 1.10 -6.14
N ALA A 154 -26.97 0.32 -7.21
CA ALA A 154 -25.66 -0.16 -7.69
C ALA A 154 -24.69 1.00 -8.02
N GLY A 155 -23.40 0.84 -7.72
CA GLY A 155 -22.38 1.86 -8.02
C GLY A 155 -22.21 2.15 -9.52
N THR A 156 -22.63 1.21 -10.35
CA THR A 156 -22.65 1.35 -11.82
C THR A 156 -23.89 2.06 -12.35
N ALA A 157 -24.89 2.38 -11.51
CA ALA A 157 -26.21 2.84 -11.94
C ALA A 157 -26.13 4.13 -12.77
N MET A 158 -25.40 5.14 -12.30
CA MET A 158 -25.23 6.41 -13.01
C MET A 158 -24.42 6.28 -14.32
N TYR A 159 -23.60 5.24 -14.47
CA TYR A 159 -22.88 4.97 -15.73
C TYR A 159 -23.79 4.32 -16.79
N ARG A 160 -24.80 3.56 -16.37
CA ARG A 160 -25.77 2.89 -17.26
C ARG A 160 -27.01 3.75 -17.52
N HIS A 161 -27.38 4.58 -16.56
CA HIS A 161 -28.57 5.42 -16.54
C HIS A 161 -28.15 6.85 -16.21
N SER A 162 -27.56 7.51 -17.21
CA SER A 162 -26.89 8.81 -17.07
C SER A 162 -27.82 10.03 -17.08
N THR A 163 -29.15 9.85 -17.13
CA THR A 163 -30.15 10.93 -17.04
C THR A 163 -30.95 10.80 -15.75
N ILE A 164 -31.42 11.94 -15.19
CA ILE A 164 -32.20 11.95 -13.94
C ILE A 164 -33.48 11.12 -14.08
N ARG A 165 -34.18 11.27 -15.22
CA ARG A 165 -35.42 10.52 -15.50
C ARG A 165 -35.22 9.00 -15.52
N ARG A 166 -34.06 8.52 -16.00
CA ARG A 166 -33.73 7.09 -16.02
C ARG A 166 -33.21 6.59 -14.68
N LEU A 167 -32.65 7.47 -13.85
CA LEU A 167 -32.10 7.13 -12.54
C LEU A 167 -33.18 7.12 -11.45
N ALA A 168 -34.17 8.01 -11.53
CA ALA A 168 -35.26 8.13 -10.56
C ALA A 168 -35.99 6.81 -10.23
N PRO A 169 -36.41 5.96 -11.19
CA PRO A 169 -37.08 4.70 -10.86
C PRO A 169 -36.15 3.69 -10.15
N LEU A 170 -34.85 3.70 -10.44
CA LEU A 170 -33.87 2.83 -9.77
C LEU A 170 -33.62 3.27 -8.32
N VAL A 171 -33.59 4.58 -8.10
CA VAL A 171 -33.51 5.15 -6.76
C VAL A 171 -34.77 4.82 -5.97
N GLN A 172 -35.95 4.93 -6.59
CA GLN A 172 -37.21 4.59 -5.92
C GLN A 172 -37.28 3.11 -5.56
N ALA A 173 -36.93 2.20 -6.48
CA ALA A 173 -36.86 0.77 -6.20
C ALA A 173 -35.91 0.45 -5.04
N ALA A 174 -34.72 1.07 -5.02
CA ALA A 174 -33.74 0.89 -3.93
C ALA A 174 -34.19 1.49 -2.59
N ARG A 175 -35.12 2.46 -2.58
CA ARG A 175 -35.76 2.99 -1.37
C ARG A 175 -36.87 2.08 -0.88
N ASP A 176 -37.67 1.55 -1.79
CA ASP A 176 -38.78 0.65 -1.49
C ASP A 176 -38.26 -0.69 -0.96
N GLU A 177 -37.17 -1.21 -1.51
CA GLU A 177 -36.43 -2.37 -0.97
C GLU A 177 -35.89 -2.10 0.44
N ALA A 178 -35.36 -0.90 0.70
CA ALA A 178 -34.88 -0.51 2.03
C ALA A 178 -36.02 -0.27 3.04
N GLY A 179 -37.25 -0.04 2.59
CA GLY A 179 -38.44 0.13 3.42
C GLY A 179 -39.23 -1.16 3.69
N ALA A 180 -39.01 -2.23 2.91
CA ALA A 180 -39.80 -3.46 2.96
C ALA A 180 -39.03 -4.72 3.45
N GLY A 181 -37.71 -4.64 3.66
CA GLY A 181 -36.90 -5.72 4.23
C GLY A 181 -36.84 -5.71 5.77
N PRO A 182 -36.56 -6.85 6.43
CA PRO A 182 -36.35 -6.93 7.88
C PRO A 182 -34.99 -6.31 8.32
N ASP A 183 -34.66 -5.14 7.78
CA ASP A 183 -33.32 -4.54 7.84
C ASP A 183 -33.28 -3.25 8.67
N ALA A 184 -34.22 -3.12 9.61
CA ALA A 184 -34.11 -2.15 10.70
C ALA A 184 -32.90 -2.42 11.62
N GLU A 185 -32.28 -3.61 11.55
CA GLU A 185 -31.02 -3.93 12.24
C GLU A 185 -29.77 -3.54 11.42
N GLU A 186 -29.79 -3.64 10.09
CA GLU A 186 -28.57 -3.45 9.26
C GLU A 186 -28.31 -1.96 8.95
N GLY A 187 -29.37 -1.15 8.84
CA GLY A 187 -29.27 0.32 8.77
C GLY A 187 -28.89 0.99 10.10
N ALA A 188 -29.15 0.32 11.24
CA ALA A 188 -28.74 0.77 12.57
C ALA A 188 -27.24 0.48 12.84
N LEU A 189 -26.70 -0.61 12.29
CA LEU A 189 -25.29 -0.97 12.38
C LEU A 189 -24.34 0.02 11.66
N LEU A 190 -24.79 0.67 10.59
CA LEU A 190 -24.00 1.66 9.84
C LEU A 190 -24.15 3.10 10.35
N LYS A 191 -25.16 3.39 11.19
CA LYS A 191 -25.39 4.74 11.76
C LYS A 191 -25.06 4.87 13.24
N ALA A 192 -24.62 3.80 13.91
CA ALA A 192 -24.20 3.83 15.31
C ALA A 192 -22.85 3.11 15.52
N GLN A 193 -21.86 3.40 14.68
CA GLN A 193 -20.46 3.31 15.10
C GLN A 193 -19.90 4.73 15.21
N GLU A 194 -20.49 5.50 16.15
CA GLU A 194 -19.65 6.44 16.91
C GLU A 194 -18.44 5.64 17.38
N VAL A 195 -17.23 6.08 17.04
CA VAL A 195 -16.02 5.61 17.70
C VAL A 195 -16.34 5.72 19.19
N PRO A 196 -16.43 4.61 19.96
CA PRO A 196 -16.83 4.69 21.35
C PRO A 196 -15.93 5.72 22.02
N PRO A 197 -16.49 6.66 22.83
CA PRO A 197 -15.68 7.67 23.50
C PRO A 197 -14.53 6.93 24.16
N ALA A 198 -13.30 7.34 23.84
CA ALA A 198 -12.06 6.64 24.14
C ALA A 198 -12.22 5.83 25.42
N CYS A 199 -12.42 4.52 25.28
CA CYS A 199 -12.56 3.65 26.42
C CYS A 199 -11.17 3.61 27.03
N HIS A 200 -10.89 4.55 27.93
CA HIS A 200 -9.67 4.59 28.70
C HIS A 200 -9.65 3.28 29.47
N PRO A 201 -8.78 2.31 29.15
CA PRO A 201 -8.61 1.18 30.03
C PRO A 201 -8.19 1.77 31.38
N GLU A 202 -8.88 1.39 32.46
CA GLU A 202 -8.62 1.93 33.78
C GLU A 202 -7.11 1.97 34.07
N PRO A 203 -6.58 3.08 34.63
CA PRO A 203 -5.14 3.23 34.85
C PRO A 203 -4.53 2.15 35.75
N ALA A 204 -5.35 1.50 36.59
CA ALA A 204 -4.90 0.66 37.69
C ALA A 204 -4.46 -0.76 37.26
N GLU A 205 -5.22 -1.46 36.42
CA GLU A 205 -4.95 -2.89 36.14
C GLU A 205 -3.79 -3.13 35.17
N LEU A 206 -3.51 -2.19 34.26
CA LEU A 206 -2.51 -2.37 33.21
C LEU A 206 -1.11 -1.82 33.54
N SER A 207 -0.88 -1.27 34.74
CA SER A 207 0.36 -0.55 35.09
C SER A 207 1.47 -1.44 35.68
N SER A 208 1.11 -2.51 36.39
CA SER A 208 2.07 -3.34 37.13
C SER A 208 2.87 -4.32 36.26
N THR A 209 2.33 -4.74 35.10
CA THR A 209 2.94 -5.74 34.22
C THR A 209 3.80 -5.16 33.08
N ARG A 210 3.81 -3.83 32.91
CA ARG A 210 4.52 -3.13 31.81
C ARG A 210 6.03 -3.31 31.81
N PRO A 211 6.77 -3.04 32.91
CA PRO A 211 8.22 -3.14 32.87
C PRO A 211 8.64 -4.59 32.59
N LEU A 212 7.89 -5.56 33.12
CA LEU A 212 8.12 -6.97 32.85
C LEU A 212 7.87 -7.30 31.37
N ALA A 213 6.78 -6.82 30.77
CA ALA A 213 6.49 -7.06 29.36
C ALA A 213 7.54 -6.42 28.43
N LEU A 214 8.04 -5.23 28.76
CA LEU A 214 9.12 -4.58 28.02
C LEU A 214 10.44 -5.32 28.14
N LEU A 215 10.76 -5.81 29.34
CA LEU A 215 11.96 -6.59 29.60
C LEU A 215 11.86 -7.93 28.83
N VAL A 216 10.73 -8.61 28.88
CA VAL A 216 10.48 -9.86 28.14
C VAL A 216 10.52 -9.64 26.63
N GLN A 217 9.96 -8.55 26.10
CA GLN A 217 10.10 -8.20 24.68
C GLN A 217 11.54 -7.87 24.30
N PHE A 218 12.27 -7.12 25.12
CA PHE A 218 13.68 -6.83 24.89
C PHE A 218 14.50 -8.13 24.84
N PHE A 219 14.30 -9.04 25.79
CA PHE A 219 14.96 -10.34 25.76
C PHE A 219 14.50 -11.22 24.59
N GLY A 220 13.23 -11.14 24.18
CA GLY A 220 12.73 -11.85 22.99
C GLY A 220 13.37 -11.35 21.70
N VAL A 221 13.41 -10.02 21.52
CA VAL A 221 14.13 -9.32 20.45
C VAL A 221 15.59 -9.73 20.43
N PHE A 222 16.24 -9.67 21.59
CA PHE A 222 17.63 -10.01 21.78
C PHE A 222 17.92 -11.47 21.43
N ILE A 223 17.07 -12.42 21.87
CA ILE A 223 17.20 -13.84 21.50
C ILE A 223 17.02 -14.03 20.00
N LEU A 224 16.03 -13.38 19.37
CA LEU A 224 15.79 -13.47 17.93
C LEU A 224 17.00 -12.92 17.14
N SER A 225 17.46 -11.71 17.43
CA SER A 225 18.65 -11.13 16.80
C SER A 225 19.89 -12.00 17.04
N CYS A 226 20.13 -12.44 18.28
CA CYS A 226 21.32 -13.23 18.58
C CYS A 226 21.30 -14.65 18.05
N VAL A 227 20.13 -15.26 17.84
CA VAL A 227 20.03 -16.59 17.22
C VAL A 227 20.20 -16.47 15.71
N PHE A 228 19.53 -15.51 15.09
CA PHE A 228 19.46 -15.45 13.63
C PHE A 228 20.61 -14.66 12.98
N ASP A 229 21.09 -13.57 13.60
CA ASP A 229 22.26 -12.83 13.10
C ASP A 229 23.57 -13.60 13.37
N PHE A 230 23.60 -14.47 14.38
CA PHE A 230 24.72 -15.37 14.67
C PHE A 230 24.87 -16.46 13.60
N GLU A 231 23.75 -17.01 13.11
CA GLU A 231 23.78 -18.18 12.22
C GLU A 231 24.15 -17.83 10.79
N GLY A 232 23.64 -16.72 10.25
CA GLY A 232 23.97 -16.31 8.88
C GLY A 232 25.48 -16.07 8.65
N PHE A 233 26.21 -15.68 9.70
CA PHE A 233 27.63 -15.34 9.60
C PHE A 233 28.56 -16.46 10.08
N SER A 234 28.21 -17.22 11.11
CA SER A 234 29.18 -18.08 11.81
C SER A 234 29.62 -19.34 11.02
N PRO A 235 28.76 -20.31 10.68
CA PRO A 235 29.20 -21.60 10.13
C PRO A 235 29.71 -21.48 8.69
N LEU A 236 29.17 -20.54 7.92
CA LEU A 236 29.61 -20.24 6.56
C LEU A 236 31.03 -19.67 6.55
N LEU A 237 31.30 -18.63 7.35
CA LEU A 237 32.63 -18.02 7.43
C LEU A 237 33.64 -18.92 8.12
N TRP A 238 33.27 -19.65 9.18
CA TRP A 238 34.17 -20.60 9.84
C TRP A 238 34.52 -21.79 8.96
N GLY A 239 33.53 -22.36 8.25
CA GLY A 239 33.78 -23.42 7.28
C GLY A 239 34.65 -22.92 6.13
N MET A 240 34.38 -21.72 5.60
CA MET A 240 35.20 -21.10 4.57
C MET A 240 36.63 -20.83 5.05
N TYR A 241 36.80 -20.29 6.26
CA TYR A 241 38.10 -20.03 6.89
C TYR A 241 38.89 -21.34 7.09
N PHE A 242 38.28 -22.34 7.71
CA PHE A 242 38.94 -23.62 7.96
C PHE A 242 39.35 -24.32 6.66
N LEU A 243 38.46 -24.35 5.66
CA LEU A 243 38.75 -24.92 4.36
C LEU A 243 39.80 -24.11 3.59
N TYR A 244 39.80 -22.79 3.72
CA TYR A 244 40.81 -21.91 3.12
C TYR A 244 42.20 -22.24 3.66
N PHE A 245 42.37 -22.30 4.99
CA PHE A 245 43.67 -22.59 5.60
C PHE A 245 44.11 -24.05 5.44
N ARG A 246 43.16 -25.00 5.32
CA ARG A 246 43.46 -26.42 5.21
C ARG A 246 43.66 -26.92 3.77
N TYR A 247 42.85 -26.42 2.82
CA TYR A 247 42.75 -26.94 1.45
C TYR A 247 42.88 -25.85 0.37
N GLY A 248 43.00 -24.58 0.75
CA GLY A 248 43.19 -23.45 -0.17
C GLY A 248 41.88 -22.81 -0.65
N ALA A 249 42.03 -21.75 -1.45
CA ALA A 249 40.93 -20.85 -1.83
C ALA A 249 39.81 -21.52 -2.64
N LEU A 250 40.13 -22.50 -3.50
CA LEU A 250 39.14 -23.19 -4.31
C LEU A 250 38.17 -24.03 -3.47
N ALA A 251 38.67 -24.70 -2.42
CA ALA A 251 37.83 -25.46 -1.51
C ALA A 251 36.91 -24.54 -0.68
N ALA A 252 37.43 -23.38 -0.27
CA ALA A 252 36.65 -22.36 0.42
C ALA A 252 35.51 -21.80 -0.46
N LEU A 253 35.78 -21.52 -1.73
CA LEU A 253 34.76 -21.06 -2.69
C LEU A 253 33.71 -22.15 -2.99
N ALA A 254 34.13 -23.41 -3.14
CA ALA A 254 33.23 -24.53 -3.37
C ALA A 254 32.28 -24.78 -2.19
N TYR A 255 32.67 -24.38 -0.97
CA TYR A 255 31.85 -24.53 0.23
C TYR A 255 30.75 -23.47 0.35
N VAL A 256 30.88 -22.30 -0.28
CA VAL A 256 29.90 -21.20 -0.15
C VAL A 256 28.44 -21.64 -0.34
N PRO A 257 28.05 -22.33 -1.44
CA PRO A 257 26.66 -22.75 -1.62
C PRO A 257 26.23 -23.81 -0.59
N VAL A 258 27.14 -24.68 -0.15
CA VAL A 258 26.86 -25.72 0.84
C VAL A 258 26.65 -25.10 2.22
N GLY A 259 27.50 -24.16 2.61
CA GLY A 259 27.38 -23.43 3.87
C GLY A 259 26.12 -22.59 3.91
N ALA A 260 25.74 -21.91 2.81
CA ALA A 260 24.50 -21.13 2.74
C ALA A 260 23.25 -22.02 2.84
N ALA A 261 23.26 -23.19 2.19
CA ALA A 261 22.17 -24.16 2.31
C ALA A 261 22.06 -24.75 3.73
N MET A 262 23.19 -25.04 4.36
CA MET A 262 23.25 -25.54 5.73
C MET A 262 22.76 -24.50 6.73
N ASP A 263 23.17 -23.24 6.57
CA ASP A 263 22.69 -22.11 7.36
C ASP A 263 21.17 -21.95 7.28
N ALA A 264 20.61 -21.88 6.06
CA ALA A 264 19.16 -21.81 5.88
C ALA A 264 18.39 -22.98 6.52
N LEU A 265 18.97 -24.19 6.50
CA LEU A 265 18.40 -25.37 7.15
C LEU A 265 18.44 -25.26 8.68
N VAL A 266 19.55 -24.82 9.26
CA VAL A 266 19.69 -24.67 10.72
C VAL A 266 18.73 -23.59 11.22
N GLN A 267 18.67 -22.44 10.54
CA GLN A 267 17.72 -21.37 10.87
C GLN A 267 16.27 -21.87 10.85
N LEU A 268 15.90 -22.67 9.83
CA LEU A 268 14.57 -23.29 9.78
C LEU A 268 14.32 -24.24 10.96
N LEU A 269 15.28 -25.11 11.30
CA LEU A 269 15.14 -26.07 12.40
C LEU A 269 15.01 -25.36 13.76
N ILE A 270 15.81 -24.33 13.99
CA ILE A 270 15.73 -23.54 15.22
C ILE A 270 14.43 -22.76 15.27
N ALA A 271 14.00 -22.17 14.16
CA ALA A 271 12.71 -21.50 14.13
C ALA A 271 11.56 -22.47 14.43
N VAL A 272 11.55 -23.66 13.85
CA VAL A 272 10.55 -24.68 14.19
C VAL A 272 10.63 -25.04 15.68
N ALA A 273 11.82 -25.25 16.24
CA ALA A 273 11.99 -25.55 17.66
C ALA A 273 11.46 -24.41 18.56
N LEU A 274 11.87 -23.16 18.30
CA LEU A 274 11.43 -21.98 19.04
C LEU A 274 9.93 -21.76 18.92
N LYS A 275 9.33 -22.01 17.74
CA LYS A 275 7.89 -21.96 17.57
C LYS A 275 7.18 -22.92 18.50
N TRP A 276 7.61 -24.19 18.58
CA TRP A 276 6.93 -25.18 19.42
C TRP A 276 7.22 -25.01 20.92
N VAL A 277 8.43 -24.57 21.29
CA VAL A 277 8.83 -24.37 22.70
C VAL A 277 8.23 -23.09 23.29
N VAL A 278 8.31 -21.97 22.56
CA VAL A 278 7.92 -20.64 23.08
C VAL A 278 6.48 -20.29 22.72
N VAL A 279 6.09 -20.45 21.45
CA VAL A 279 4.80 -19.98 20.91
C VAL A 279 3.68 -21.02 21.06
N GLY A 280 4.01 -22.30 20.94
CA GLY A 280 3.04 -23.40 20.90
C GLY A 280 2.01 -23.24 19.78
N ARG A 281 0.76 -23.67 20.02
CA ARG A 281 -0.36 -23.44 19.08
C ARG A 281 -1.14 -22.18 19.46
N LEU A 282 -1.22 -21.22 18.55
CA LEU A 282 -2.09 -20.06 18.69
C LEU A 282 -3.55 -20.47 18.47
N LYS A 283 -4.45 -19.97 19.32
CA LYS A 283 -5.90 -20.21 19.20
C LYS A 283 -6.60 -18.91 18.81
N PRO A 284 -7.67 -18.98 17.99
CA PRO A 284 -8.49 -17.82 17.71
C PRO A 284 -9.20 -17.37 18.99
N GLY A 285 -9.28 -16.05 19.20
CA GLY A 285 -9.80 -15.49 20.44
C GLY A 285 -9.43 -14.03 20.65
N ARG A 286 -9.89 -13.47 21.77
CA ARG A 286 -9.58 -12.12 22.21
C ARG A 286 -8.66 -12.19 23.43
N TYR A 287 -7.51 -11.56 23.34
CA TYR A 287 -6.49 -11.59 24.38
C TYR A 287 -6.14 -10.16 24.79
N PRO A 288 -5.98 -9.86 26.09
CA PRO A 288 -5.56 -8.54 26.50
C PRO A 288 -4.12 -8.27 26.03
N LEU A 289 -3.85 -7.02 25.65
CA LEU A 289 -2.49 -6.57 25.35
C LEU A 289 -1.57 -6.81 26.54
N TRP A 290 -0.29 -7.09 26.27
CA TRP A 290 0.74 -7.38 27.28
C TRP A 290 0.53 -8.67 28.09
N SER A 291 -0.43 -9.52 27.70
CA SER A 291 -0.55 -10.86 28.24
C SER A 291 0.54 -11.80 27.70
N LEU A 292 0.74 -12.94 28.36
CA LEU A 292 1.64 -13.98 27.86
C LEU A 292 1.22 -14.45 26.45
N GLN A 293 -0.08 -14.47 26.15
CA GLN A 293 -0.57 -14.82 24.82
C GLN A 293 -0.18 -13.78 23.76
N TYR A 294 -0.25 -12.48 24.11
CA TYR A 294 0.24 -11.40 23.24
C TYR A 294 1.75 -11.55 22.98
N PHE A 295 2.54 -11.88 24.00
CA PHE A 295 3.98 -12.14 23.83
C PHE A 295 4.24 -13.33 22.90
N ARG A 296 3.54 -14.46 23.09
CA ARG A 296 3.66 -15.65 22.24
C ARG A 296 3.34 -15.33 20.78
N TRP A 297 2.25 -14.60 20.55
CA TRP A 297 1.89 -14.10 19.21
C TRP A 297 2.98 -13.18 18.64
N TRP A 298 3.40 -12.18 19.39
CA TRP A 298 4.43 -11.22 18.95
C TRP A 298 5.74 -11.93 18.58
N PHE A 299 6.20 -12.84 19.44
CA PHE A 299 7.43 -13.61 19.21
C PHE A 299 7.29 -14.52 17.98
N GLY A 300 6.14 -15.20 17.83
CA GLY A 300 5.84 -16.01 16.66
C GLY A 300 5.81 -15.20 15.37
N ASN A 301 5.18 -14.03 15.38
CA ASN A 301 5.12 -13.16 14.22
C ASN A 301 6.52 -12.63 13.82
N ARG A 302 7.37 -12.26 14.81
CA ARG A 302 8.78 -11.88 14.52
C ARG A 302 9.58 -13.04 13.94
N LEU A 303 9.39 -14.24 14.47
CA LEU A 303 10.04 -15.45 13.97
C LEU A 303 9.64 -15.74 12.52
N MET A 304 8.36 -15.57 12.18
CA MET A 304 7.84 -15.71 10.83
C MET A 304 8.32 -14.61 9.89
N ALA A 305 8.47 -13.39 10.37
CA ALA A 305 9.06 -12.29 9.60
C ALA A 305 10.50 -12.62 9.20
N HIS A 306 11.31 -13.10 10.15
CA HIS A 306 12.69 -13.48 9.86
C HIS A 306 12.78 -14.62 8.84
N LEU A 307 11.99 -15.70 9.01
CA LEU A 307 11.91 -16.77 8.00
C LEU A 307 11.46 -16.26 6.63
N GLY A 308 10.57 -15.26 6.61
CA GLY A 308 10.10 -14.55 5.41
C GLY A 308 11.19 -13.83 4.64
N GLU A 309 12.21 -13.33 5.32
CA GLU A 309 13.34 -12.61 4.73
C GLU A 309 14.50 -13.54 4.35
N SER A 310 14.76 -14.61 5.12
CA SER A 310 15.90 -15.50 4.92
C SER A 310 15.59 -16.77 4.12
N VAL A 311 14.74 -17.65 4.65
CA VAL A 311 14.54 -19.02 4.13
C VAL A 311 13.43 -19.06 3.08
N PHE A 312 12.31 -18.39 3.32
CA PHE A 312 11.10 -18.47 2.50
C PHE A 312 11.31 -17.98 1.06
N PRO A 313 12.08 -16.92 0.76
CA PRO A 313 12.33 -16.50 -0.60
C PRO A 313 13.07 -17.57 -1.43
N LEU A 314 13.91 -18.39 -0.79
CA LEU A 314 14.67 -19.47 -1.44
C LEU A 314 13.78 -20.66 -1.82
N VAL A 315 12.72 -20.90 -1.05
CA VAL A 315 11.83 -22.07 -1.21
C VAL A 315 10.44 -21.70 -1.74
N ALA A 316 10.17 -20.42 -1.98
CA ALA A 316 8.90 -19.91 -2.50
C ALA A 316 8.52 -20.61 -3.82
N GLU A 317 7.22 -20.80 -4.03
CA GLU A 317 6.66 -21.49 -5.21
C GLU A 317 7.07 -22.95 -5.38
N THR A 318 7.77 -23.54 -4.40
CA THR A 318 8.14 -24.96 -4.40
C THR A 318 7.28 -25.77 -3.41
N PRO A 319 7.20 -27.11 -3.57
CA PRO A 319 6.58 -27.97 -2.56
C PRO A 319 7.25 -27.90 -1.18
N LEU A 320 8.52 -27.47 -1.12
CA LEU A 320 9.26 -27.30 0.13
C LEU A 320 8.66 -26.19 0.99
N MET A 321 8.17 -25.10 0.38
CA MET A 321 7.42 -24.05 1.10
C MET A 321 6.24 -24.63 1.89
N ASN A 322 5.46 -25.50 1.24
CA ASN A 322 4.31 -26.14 1.88
C ASN A 322 4.75 -27.04 3.05
N ALA A 323 5.88 -27.73 2.93
CA ALA A 323 6.43 -28.54 4.01
C ALA A 323 6.90 -27.66 5.17
N CYS A 324 7.64 -26.58 4.90
CA CYS A 324 8.09 -25.63 5.92
C CYS A 324 6.91 -25.03 6.70
N LEU A 325 5.89 -24.52 6.00
CA LEU A 325 4.73 -23.92 6.66
C LEU A 325 3.92 -24.95 7.48
N ARG A 326 3.84 -26.21 7.04
CA ARG A 326 3.24 -27.30 7.86
C ARG A 326 4.04 -27.60 9.12
N LEU A 327 5.38 -27.58 9.06
CA LEU A 327 6.23 -27.75 10.25
C LEU A 327 6.02 -26.64 11.27
N VAL A 328 5.74 -25.42 10.80
CA VAL A 328 5.42 -24.26 11.64
C VAL A 328 3.93 -24.21 11.99
N GLY A 329 3.12 -25.19 11.59
CA GLY A 329 1.76 -25.43 12.10
C GLY A 329 0.60 -25.02 11.18
N ALA A 330 0.86 -24.54 9.96
CA ALA A 330 -0.18 -24.26 8.98
C ALA A 330 -0.81 -25.53 8.42
N GLU A 331 -2.12 -25.52 8.20
CA GLU A 331 -2.84 -26.61 7.56
C GLU A 331 -2.89 -26.37 6.05
N ILE A 332 -1.95 -26.94 5.29
CA ILE A 332 -1.83 -26.70 3.85
C ILE A 332 -2.07 -28.00 3.06
N GLY A 333 -3.02 -27.95 2.13
CA GLY A 333 -3.35 -29.01 1.19
C GLY A 333 -2.24 -29.36 0.19
N ARG A 334 -2.46 -30.42 -0.59
CA ARG A 334 -1.56 -30.89 -1.65
C ARG A 334 -1.66 -30.00 -2.89
N GLY A 335 -0.56 -29.82 -3.61
CA GLY A 335 -0.55 -29.06 -4.87
C GLY A 335 -0.74 -27.54 -4.72
N THR A 336 -0.77 -27.03 -3.48
CA THR A 336 -0.86 -25.60 -3.20
C THR A 336 0.41 -24.87 -3.66
N ARG A 337 0.27 -23.71 -4.29
CA ARG A 337 1.38 -22.85 -4.73
C ARG A 337 1.33 -21.54 -3.96
N ILE A 338 2.41 -21.22 -3.25
CA ILE A 338 2.50 -20.04 -2.39
C ILE A 338 3.68 -19.19 -2.87
N SER A 339 3.38 -18.03 -3.45
CA SER A 339 4.35 -17.02 -3.88
C SER A 339 4.56 -15.90 -2.85
N VAL A 340 3.93 -16.02 -1.68
CA VAL A 340 3.85 -14.99 -0.64
C VAL A 340 5.18 -14.82 0.08
N SER A 341 5.50 -13.57 0.42
CA SER A 341 6.70 -13.21 1.18
C SER A 341 6.49 -13.29 2.70
N HIS A 342 5.28 -13.12 3.21
CA HIS A 342 5.02 -13.09 4.64
C HIS A 342 3.66 -13.69 5.05
N ILE A 343 3.70 -14.72 5.90
CA ILE A 343 2.54 -15.28 6.61
C ILE A 343 2.86 -15.19 8.10
N GLY A 344 2.29 -14.21 8.80
CA GLY A 344 2.62 -13.94 10.20
C GLY A 344 2.13 -15.02 11.18
N ASP A 345 0.94 -15.59 10.93
CA ASP A 345 0.27 -16.52 11.84
C ASP A 345 -0.05 -17.86 11.16
N PRO A 346 0.93 -18.75 10.95
CA PRO A 346 0.71 -20.01 10.23
C PRO A 346 -0.36 -20.90 10.88
N ASP A 347 -0.45 -20.94 12.21
CA ASP A 347 -1.44 -21.74 12.95
C ASP A 347 -2.90 -21.33 12.66
N LEU A 348 -3.14 -20.10 12.17
CA LEU A 348 -4.48 -19.57 11.90
C LEU A 348 -4.87 -19.68 10.43
N VAL A 349 -3.98 -20.24 9.59
CA VAL A 349 -4.17 -20.35 8.14
C VAL A 349 -4.46 -21.79 7.76
N VAL A 350 -5.62 -21.98 7.12
CA VAL A 350 -6.05 -23.27 6.57
C VAL A 350 -6.24 -23.12 5.07
N MET A 351 -5.52 -23.91 4.29
CA MET A 351 -5.60 -23.94 2.82
C MET A 351 -5.92 -25.34 2.33
N GLY A 352 -6.96 -25.46 1.51
CA GLY A 352 -7.31 -26.70 0.82
C GLY A 352 -6.30 -27.08 -0.28
N ASP A 353 -6.58 -28.19 -0.96
CA ASP A 353 -5.74 -28.70 -2.05
C ASP A 353 -5.79 -27.75 -3.26
N GLY A 354 -4.68 -27.65 -4.00
CA GLY A 354 -4.61 -26.89 -5.26
C GLY A 354 -4.78 -25.38 -5.14
N VAL A 355 -4.68 -24.80 -3.94
CA VAL A 355 -4.81 -23.34 -3.74
C VAL A 355 -3.62 -22.60 -4.36
N THR A 356 -3.85 -21.45 -4.98
CA THR A 356 -2.78 -20.61 -5.53
C THR A 356 -2.77 -19.24 -4.88
N VAL A 357 -1.65 -18.85 -4.28
CA VAL A 357 -1.51 -17.58 -3.59
C VAL A 357 -0.43 -16.73 -4.26
N GLY A 358 -0.84 -15.56 -4.77
CA GLY A 358 0.01 -14.64 -5.49
C GLY A 358 1.01 -13.90 -4.61
N LYS A 359 2.02 -13.30 -5.28
CA LYS A 359 3.11 -12.58 -4.63
C LYS A 359 2.61 -11.42 -3.77
N LEU A 360 3.22 -11.21 -2.60
CA LEU A 360 2.86 -10.15 -1.64
C LEU A 360 1.39 -10.18 -1.16
N ALA A 361 0.68 -11.31 -1.24
CA ALA A 361 -0.65 -11.40 -0.61
C ALA A 361 -0.50 -11.40 0.92
N THR A 362 -1.37 -10.67 1.61
CA THR A 362 -1.27 -10.44 3.06
C THR A 362 -2.36 -11.20 3.80
N PHE A 363 -1.98 -12.04 4.76
CA PHE A 363 -2.89 -12.76 5.66
C PHE A 363 -2.98 -12.02 7.00
N ALA A 364 -3.97 -11.14 7.14
CA ALA A 364 -4.18 -10.36 8.35
C ALA A 364 -5.00 -11.16 9.38
N CYS A 365 -4.42 -12.24 9.91
CA CYS A 365 -5.06 -13.13 10.89
C CYS A 365 -5.14 -12.52 12.30
N SER A 366 -4.39 -11.46 12.56
CA SER A 366 -4.35 -10.73 13.82
C SER A 366 -4.74 -9.27 13.64
N ALA A 367 -5.54 -8.73 14.55
CA ALA A 367 -5.80 -7.30 14.65
C ALA A 367 -5.81 -6.87 16.12
N VAL A 368 -5.20 -5.72 16.44
CA VAL A 368 -5.36 -5.13 17.77
C VAL A 368 -6.47 -4.10 17.74
N LEU A 369 -7.50 -4.33 18.54
CA LEU A 369 -8.67 -3.47 18.63
C LEU A 369 -9.04 -3.31 20.11
N HIS A 370 -9.21 -2.06 20.55
CA HIS A 370 -9.65 -1.72 21.91
C HIS A 370 -8.77 -2.34 23.02
N GLY A 371 -7.45 -2.27 22.87
CA GLY A 371 -6.52 -2.78 23.87
C GLY A 371 -6.47 -4.32 23.97
N HIS A 372 -7.04 -5.02 22.99
CA HIS A 372 -7.04 -6.48 22.90
C HIS A 372 -6.51 -6.92 21.54
N LEU A 373 -5.71 -7.99 21.54
CA LEU A 373 -5.34 -8.75 20.37
C LEU A 373 -6.49 -9.68 20.00
N HIS A 374 -7.04 -9.50 18.79
CA HIS A 374 -8.01 -10.39 18.18
C HIS A 374 -7.26 -11.28 17.19
N LEU A 375 -7.40 -12.59 17.38
CA LEU A 375 -6.87 -13.61 16.48
C LEU A 375 -8.04 -14.32 15.81
N GLY A 376 -8.04 -14.38 14.48
CA GLY A 376 -9.06 -15.05 13.69
C GLY A 376 -8.44 -15.87 12.56
N THR A 377 -9.10 -16.97 12.23
CA THR A 377 -8.60 -17.91 11.21
C THR A 377 -8.96 -17.46 9.80
N VAL A 378 -8.07 -17.70 8.84
CA VAL A 378 -8.34 -17.54 7.41
C VAL A 378 -8.43 -18.93 6.78
N ARG A 379 -9.54 -19.21 6.10
CA ARG A 379 -9.80 -20.51 5.45
C ARG A 379 -9.94 -20.32 3.96
N LEU A 380 -9.14 -21.06 3.19
CA LEU A 380 -9.18 -21.09 1.73
C LEU A 380 -9.63 -22.48 1.26
N GLY A 381 -10.75 -22.56 0.56
CA GLY A 381 -11.28 -23.80 0.01
C GLY A 381 -10.44 -24.37 -1.14
N GLU A 382 -10.68 -25.62 -1.49
CA GLU A 382 -9.94 -26.32 -2.56
C GLU A 382 -9.99 -25.57 -3.91
N GLY A 383 -8.86 -25.50 -4.60
CA GLY A 383 -8.74 -24.85 -5.91
C GLY A 383 -9.01 -23.35 -5.91
N SER A 384 -9.02 -22.71 -4.74
CA SER A 384 -9.21 -21.26 -4.64
C SER A 384 -7.92 -20.49 -4.96
N ALA A 385 -8.07 -19.26 -5.43
CA ALA A 385 -6.95 -18.43 -5.87
C ALA A 385 -6.93 -17.07 -5.16
N VAL A 386 -5.75 -16.56 -4.84
CA VAL A 386 -5.55 -15.25 -4.23
C VAL A 386 -4.60 -14.47 -5.12
N GLY A 387 -5.08 -13.34 -5.63
CA GLY A 387 -4.28 -12.47 -6.50
C GLY A 387 -3.10 -11.83 -5.75
N PRO A 388 -2.06 -11.39 -6.48
CA PRO A 388 -0.95 -10.68 -5.88
C PRO A 388 -1.41 -9.41 -5.17
N ARG A 389 -0.80 -9.11 -4.01
CA ARG A 389 -1.16 -7.97 -3.14
C ARG A 389 -2.62 -7.93 -2.69
N ALA A 390 -3.33 -9.06 -2.74
CA ALA A 390 -4.64 -9.16 -2.12
C ALA A 390 -4.52 -9.28 -0.60
N THR A 391 -5.49 -8.73 0.12
CA THR A 391 -5.53 -8.77 1.58
C THR A 391 -6.64 -9.69 2.05
N LEU A 392 -6.30 -10.64 2.91
CA LEU A 392 -7.22 -11.59 3.52
C LEU A 392 -7.37 -11.26 5.01
N PRO A 393 -8.43 -10.52 5.40
CA PRO A 393 -8.66 -10.20 6.80
C PRO A 393 -9.05 -11.43 7.63
N GLN A 394 -8.84 -11.35 8.93
CA GLN A 394 -9.25 -12.37 9.90
C GLN A 394 -10.72 -12.79 9.73
N GLY A 395 -11.00 -14.09 9.85
CA GLY A 395 -12.34 -14.64 9.66
C GLY A 395 -12.75 -14.83 8.20
N THR A 396 -11.88 -14.53 7.22
CA THR A 396 -12.15 -14.82 5.81
C THR A 396 -12.34 -16.32 5.60
N ASN A 397 -13.44 -16.69 4.95
CA ASN A 397 -13.71 -18.05 4.51
C ASN A 397 -14.00 -18.04 3.00
N LEU A 398 -12.98 -18.37 2.20
CA LEU A 398 -13.10 -18.39 0.75
C LEU A 398 -13.59 -19.77 0.30
N PRO A 399 -14.75 -19.87 -0.39
CA PRO A 399 -15.25 -21.16 -0.87
C PRO A 399 -14.32 -21.80 -1.91
N ALA A 400 -14.46 -23.10 -2.12
CA ALA A 400 -13.73 -23.83 -3.16
C ALA A 400 -13.94 -23.21 -4.56
N GLY A 401 -12.86 -23.17 -5.35
CA GLY A 401 -12.86 -22.66 -6.73
C GLY A 401 -13.08 -21.16 -6.90
N ARG A 402 -13.09 -20.37 -5.81
CA ARG A 402 -13.24 -18.90 -5.86
C ARG A 402 -11.89 -18.20 -5.86
N ALA A 403 -11.86 -17.01 -6.45
CA ALA A 403 -10.65 -16.20 -6.55
C ALA A 403 -10.84 -14.82 -5.90
N VAL A 404 -9.83 -14.36 -5.16
CA VAL A 404 -9.68 -12.96 -4.73
C VAL A 404 -8.80 -12.28 -5.78
N LEU A 405 -9.25 -11.13 -6.29
CA LEU A 405 -8.56 -10.43 -7.36
C LEU A 405 -7.28 -9.75 -6.84
N PRO A 406 -6.30 -9.47 -7.71
CA PRO A 406 -5.12 -8.68 -7.35
C PRO A 406 -5.52 -7.34 -6.71
N MET A 407 -4.75 -6.87 -5.72
CA MET A 407 -4.99 -5.58 -5.02
C MET A 407 -6.40 -5.43 -4.43
N SER A 408 -7.10 -6.53 -4.14
CA SER A 408 -8.44 -6.51 -3.55
C SER A 408 -8.46 -7.14 -2.16
N THR A 409 -9.41 -6.70 -1.33
CA THR A 409 -9.59 -7.20 0.02
C THR A 409 -10.75 -8.20 0.03
N ALA A 410 -10.52 -9.41 0.54
CA ALA A 410 -11.59 -10.38 0.72
C ALA A 410 -12.57 -9.92 1.81
N PRO A 411 -13.86 -10.27 1.72
CA PRO A 411 -14.80 -10.03 2.82
C PRO A 411 -14.37 -10.86 4.04
N GLY A 412 -14.05 -10.18 5.14
CA GLY A 412 -13.76 -10.81 6.43
C GLY A 412 -14.31 -9.98 7.58
N TRP A 413 -13.89 -10.29 8.81
CA TRP A 413 -14.51 -9.78 10.04
C TRP A 413 -14.24 -8.27 10.24
N HIS A 414 -15.07 -7.48 9.57
CA HIS A 414 -15.65 -6.19 9.88
C HIS A 414 -16.70 -5.94 8.80
N GLY A 415 -17.88 -5.40 9.15
CA GLY A 415 -18.92 -4.99 8.20
C GLY A 415 -18.50 -3.86 7.25
N ALA A 416 -17.22 -3.77 6.89
CA ALA A 416 -16.72 -2.98 5.80
C ALA A 416 -17.15 -3.64 4.50
N ALA A 417 -18.31 -3.24 4.01
CA ALA A 417 -18.61 -3.25 2.59
C ALA A 417 -17.35 -2.80 1.84
N GLY A 418 -16.90 -3.63 0.89
CA GLY A 418 -15.55 -3.59 0.32
C GLY A 418 -14.98 -2.20 0.11
N ALA A 419 -13.98 -1.85 0.92
CA ALA A 419 -12.98 -0.88 0.50
C ALA A 419 -12.05 -1.62 -0.46
N VAL A 420 -12.45 -1.65 -1.73
CA VAL A 420 -11.48 -1.79 -2.82
C VAL A 420 -10.61 -0.55 -2.70
N ALA A 421 -9.42 -0.70 -2.11
CA ALA A 421 -8.36 0.26 -2.36
C ALA A 421 -7.98 0.05 -3.84
N THR A 422 -8.78 0.59 -4.74
CA THR A 422 -8.26 0.97 -6.03
C THR A 422 -7.11 1.90 -5.66
N GLN A 423 -5.88 1.45 -5.91
CA GLN A 423 -4.85 2.38 -6.28
C GLN A 423 -5.47 3.16 -7.46
N GLU A 424 -6.17 4.25 -7.17
CA GLU A 424 -6.07 5.41 -8.02
C GLU A 424 -4.58 5.51 -8.26
N ALA A 425 -4.18 5.34 -9.52
CA ALA A 425 -2.90 5.86 -9.93
C ALA A 425 -2.82 7.22 -9.25
N LEU A 426 -1.88 7.35 -8.30
CA LEU A 426 -1.46 8.66 -7.80
C LEU A 426 -1.52 9.54 -9.04
N PRO A 427 -2.40 10.56 -9.07
CA PRO A 427 -2.69 11.31 -10.30
C PRO A 427 -1.34 11.59 -10.90
N ASP A 428 -1.04 11.13 -12.13
CA ASP A 428 0.33 11.16 -12.71
C ASP A 428 1.00 12.43 -12.24
N GLY A 429 1.82 12.27 -11.20
CA GLY A 429 1.90 13.27 -10.14
C GLY A 429 2.92 14.30 -10.48
N GLY A 430 2.81 14.87 -11.67
CA GLY A 430 3.71 15.87 -12.18
C GLY A 430 5.14 15.51 -11.81
N CYS A 431 5.63 14.37 -12.33
CA CYS A 431 7.08 14.19 -12.48
C CYS A 431 7.61 15.11 -13.59
N SER A 432 7.08 16.34 -13.66
CA SER A 432 7.22 17.31 -14.73
C SER A 432 7.54 18.70 -14.21
N ASP A 433 8.18 18.78 -13.04
CA ASP A 433 9.11 19.88 -12.76
C ASP A 433 10.24 19.52 -11.77
N PHE A 434 10.55 18.23 -11.62
CA PHE A 434 11.90 17.86 -11.19
C PHE A 434 12.82 18.17 -12.38
N ARG A 435 13.25 19.43 -12.48
CA ARG A 435 14.61 19.67 -12.96
C ARG A 435 15.47 18.84 -12.02
N VAL A 436 15.87 17.64 -12.45
CA VAL A 436 16.95 16.89 -11.84
C VAL A 436 18.18 17.78 -12.02
N ARG A 437 18.33 18.77 -11.12
CA ARG A 437 19.64 19.33 -10.85
C ARG A 437 20.44 18.13 -10.38
N GLN A 438 21.45 17.78 -11.16
CA GLN A 438 22.47 16.85 -10.70
C GLN A 438 23.12 17.49 -9.47
N ASP A 439 22.59 17.16 -8.30
CA ASP A 439 23.12 17.63 -7.03
C ASP A 439 24.39 16.85 -6.72
N TRP A 440 25.47 17.21 -7.42
CA TRP A 440 26.80 16.65 -7.22
C TRP A 440 27.26 16.74 -5.76
N LEU A 441 26.68 17.67 -4.97
CA LEU A 441 26.87 17.71 -3.51
C LEU A 441 26.37 16.42 -2.82
N ARG A 442 25.18 15.93 -3.17
CA ARG A 442 24.63 14.66 -2.63
C ARG A 442 25.50 13.49 -3.06
N ALA A 443 25.97 13.47 -4.32
CA ALA A 443 26.79 12.38 -4.84
C ALA A 443 28.23 12.37 -4.30
N LEU A 444 28.94 13.50 -4.33
CA LEU A 444 30.37 13.58 -3.99
C LEU A 444 30.63 13.72 -2.48
N VAL A 445 29.70 14.34 -1.76
CA VAL A 445 29.86 14.59 -0.31
C VAL A 445 28.84 13.77 0.47
N GLY A 446 27.58 13.76 0.04
CA GLY A 446 26.49 13.06 0.74
C GLY A 446 26.64 11.54 0.79
N VAL A 447 26.91 10.89 -0.34
CA VAL A 447 27.02 9.42 -0.41
C VAL A 447 28.19 8.90 0.43
N PRO A 448 29.42 9.45 0.35
CA PRO A 448 30.50 9.02 1.24
C PRO A 448 30.18 9.20 2.73
N ILE A 449 29.53 10.30 3.11
CA ILE A 449 29.11 10.53 4.50
C ILE A 449 28.05 9.51 4.92
N ALA A 450 27.03 9.25 4.09
CA ALA A 450 25.98 8.29 4.39
C ALA A 450 26.54 6.85 4.50
N LEU A 451 27.45 6.46 3.59
CA LEU A 451 28.15 5.18 3.66
C LEU A 451 28.97 5.06 4.95
N PHE A 452 29.72 6.11 5.30
CA PHE A 452 30.49 6.15 6.54
C PHE A 452 29.60 6.02 7.77
N LEU A 453 28.51 6.79 7.85
CA LEU A 453 27.60 6.76 8.99
C LEU A 453 26.85 5.43 9.14
N ASN A 454 26.55 4.75 8.03
CA ASN A 454 25.94 3.42 8.06
C ASN A 454 26.94 2.30 8.40
N ALA A 455 28.21 2.43 7.99
CA ALA A 455 29.24 1.42 8.25
C ALA A 455 29.96 1.60 9.61
N ALA A 456 30.05 2.82 10.13
CA ALA A 456 30.78 3.16 11.35
C ALA A 456 30.30 2.38 12.59
N PRO A 457 28.99 2.22 12.86
CA PRO A 457 28.51 1.41 14.00
C PRO A 457 29.01 -0.04 13.94
N SER A 458 28.96 -0.65 12.76
CA SER A 458 29.44 -2.01 12.56
C SER A 458 30.95 -2.11 12.73
N ALA A 459 31.72 -1.19 12.14
CA ALA A 459 33.18 -1.16 12.26
C ALA A 459 33.66 -0.94 13.71
N LEU A 460 33.03 0.00 14.43
CA LEU A 460 33.31 0.25 15.85
C LEU A 460 32.97 -0.96 16.71
N SER A 461 31.87 -1.66 16.41
CA SER A 461 31.49 -2.89 17.12
C SER A 461 32.49 -4.02 16.88
N VAL A 462 32.95 -4.20 15.63
CA VAL A 462 34.00 -5.18 15.30
C VAL A 462 35.28 -4.85 16.06
N PHE A 463 35.71 -3.58 16.03
CA PHE A 463 36.91 -3.14 16.72
C PHE A 463 36.82 -3.35 18.24
N ALA A 464 35.69 -2.98 18.85
CA ALA A 464 35.46 -3.19 20.27
C ALA A 464 35.51 -4.68 20.63
N CYS A 465 34.83 -5.53 19.87
CA CYS A 465 34.84 -6.97 20.11
C CYS A 465 36.23 -7.59 19.90
N PHE A 466 36.95 -7.16 18.87
CA PHE A 466 38.32 -7.61 18.61
C PHE A 466 39.28 -7.16 19.72
N HIS A 467 39.16 -5.93 20.23
CA HIS A 467 39.98 -5.44 21.32
C HIS A 467 39.71 -6.20 22.62
N ILE A 468 38.43 -6.48 22.92
CA ILE A 468 38.06 -7.35 24.04
C ILE A 468 38.62 -8.76 23.82
N TYR A 469 38.55 -9.30 22.60
CA TYR A 469 39.09 -10.61 22.26
C TYR A 469 40.60 -10.67 22.52
N GLU A 470 41.40 -9.75 21.96
CA GLU A 470 42.85 -9.71 22.15
C GLU A 470 43.24 -9.53 23.63
N THR A 471 42.52 -8.68 24.36
CA THR A 471 42.82 -8.39 25.77
C THR A 471 42.49 -9.56 26.70
N TYR A 472 41.40 -10.28 26.46
CA TYR A 472 40.89 -11.30 27.38
C TYR A 472 41.18 -12.75 26.97
N LEU A 473 41.32 -13.05 25.68
CA LEU A 473 41.53 -14.42 25.22
C LEU A 473 42.92 -14.97 25.58
N ALA A 474 43.92 -14.10 25.72
CA ALA A 474 45.24 -14.47 26.23
C ALA A 474 45.19 -14.93 27.70
N ALA A 475 44.19 -14.47 28.47
CA ALA A 475 43.98 -14.83 29.87
C ALA A 475 43.03 -16.02 30.08
N LEU A 476 42.18 -16.34 29.10
CA LEU A 476 41.18 -17.42 29.19
C LEU A 476 41.75 -18.76 28.69
N GLN A 477 41.98 -19.70 29.61
CA GLN A 477 42.29 -21.11 29.29
C GLN A 477 41.07 -22.03 29.50
N GLY A 478 41.02 -23.14 28.77
CA GLY A 478 39.98 -24.19 28.93
C GLY A 478 38.56 -23.70 28.61
N GLU A 479 37.61 -23.99 29.51
CA GLU A 479 36.17 -23.72 29.34
C GLU A 479 35.83 -22.22 29.17
N GLY A 480 36.60 -21.32 29.80
CA GLY A 480 36.38 -19.88 29.69
C GLY A 480 36.54 -19.34 28.27
N ARG A 481 37.39 -19.99 27.46
CA ARG A 481 37.60 -19.63 26.06
C ARG A 481 36.41 -20.02 25.18
N LEU A 482 35.78 -21.17 25.47
CA LEU A 482 34.58 -21.63 24.78
C LEU A 482 33.38 -20.72 25.09
N VAL A 483 33.18 -20.38 26.37
CA VAL A 483 32.11 -19.47 26.80
C VAL A 483 32.27 -18.10 26.13
N TYR A 484 33.49 -17.56 26.09
CA TYR A 484 33.76 -16.29 25.42
C TYR A 484 33.41 -16.34 23.92
N LEU A 485 33.82 -17.40 23.23
CA LEU A 485 33.53 -17.58 21.79
C LEU A 485 32.02 -17.70 21.50
N LEU A 486 31.25 -18.31 22.41
CA LEU A 486 29.80 -18.39 22.30
C LEU A 486 29.13 -17.03 22.56
N CYS A 487 29.67 -16.22 23.47
CA CYS A 487 29.10 -14.93 23.85
C CYS A 487 29.53 -13.74 22.98
N MET A 488 30.66 -13.82 22.27
CA MET A 488 31.19 -12.69 21.48
C MET A 488 30.24 -12.18 20.38
N PRO A 489 29.55 -13.04 19.63
CA PRO A 489 28.55 -12.59 18.64
C PRO A 489 27.35 -11.88 19.27
N TRP A 490 26.97 -12.28 20.48
CA TRP A 490 25.90 -11.62 21.24
C TRP A 490 26.32 -10.20 21.62
N LEU A 491 27.56 -10.03 22.08
CA LEU A 491 28.13 -8.72 22.36
C LEU A 491 28.19 -7.86 21.09
N TYR A 492 28.65 -8.44 19.99
CA TYR A 492 28.76 -7.77 18.70
C TYR A 492 27.41 -7.23 18.20
N GLY A 493 26.40 -8.10 18.03
CA GLY A 493 25.10 -7.70 17.51
C GLY A 493 24.44 -6.61 18.36
N SER A 494 24.54 -6.74 19.69
CA SER A 494 24.02 -5.75 20.64
C SER A 494 24.70 -4.39 20.51
N CYS A 495 26.03 -4.39 20.41
CA CYS A 495 26.79 -3.16 20.19
C CYS A 495 26.41 -2.49 18.87
N VAL A 496 26.23 -3.26 17.80
CA VAL A 496 25.81 -2.73 16.48
C VAL A 496 24.47 -2.04 16.59
N MET A 497 23.45 -2.70 17.17
CA MET A 497 22.10 -2.13 17.29
C MET A 497 22.10 -0.83 18.10
N ILE A 498 22.76 -0.83 19.26
CA ILE A 498 22.81 0.34 20.14
C ILE A 498 23.53 1.50 19.46
N LEU A 499 24.70 1.23 18.85
CA LEU A 499 25.48 2.25 18.16
C LEU A 499 24.75 2.78 16.94
N LEU A 500 24.05 1.94 16.17
CA LEU A 500 23.28 2.36 15.02
C LEU A 500 22.18 3.34 15.42
N VAL A 501 21.36 3.00 16.41
CA VAL A 501 20.30 3.89 16.92
C VAL A 501 20.89 5.19 17.46
N ALA A 502 21.99 5.09 18.23
CA ALA A 502 22.67 6.27 18.76
C ALA A 502 23.21 7.18 17.65
N THR A 503 23.82 6.62 16.60
CA THR A 503 24.35 7.36 15.45
C THR A 503 23.23 8.06 14.69
N VAL A 504 22.11 7.39 14.40
CA VAL A 504 20.97 8.01 13.71
C VAL A 504 20.37 9.16 14.53
N ILE A 505 20.16 8.96 15.84
CA ILE A 505 19.63 10.01 16.73
C ILE A 505 20.62 11.18 16.84
N LEU A 506 21.92 10.90 16.99
CA LEU A 506 22.96 11.92 17.10
C LEU A 506 23.06 12.75 15.82
N VAL A 507 23.09 12.10 14.65
CA VAL A 507 23.13 12.78 13.35
C VAL A 507 21.87 13.62 13.14
N LYS A 508 20.69 13.08 13.49
CA LYS A 508 19.45 13.84 13.46
C LYS A 508 19.53 15.10 14.34
N ARG A 509 20.02 14.98 15.58
CA ARG A 509 20.11 16.12 16.51
C ARG A 509 21.19 17.13 16.17
N LEU A 510 22.36 16.70 15.67
CA LEU A 510 23.52 17.56 15.44
C LEU A 510 23.60 18.11 14.01
N LEU A 511 23.33 17.30 12.99
CA LEU A 511 23.54 17.68 11.58
C LEU A 511 22.24 18.09 10.87
N VAL A 512 21.14 17.37 11.12
CA VAL A 512 19.87 17.60 10.42
C VAL A 512 19.07 18.74 11.08
N GLY A 513 18.98 18.72 12.42
CA GLY A 513 18.15 19.65 13.18
C GLY A 513 16.65 19.31 13.10
N ARG A 514 15.78 20.22 13.53
CA ARG A 514 14.32 20.01 13.56
C ARG A 514 13.66 20.41 12.23
N PHE A 515 12.73 19.58 11.76
CA PHE A 515 11.81 19.95 10.68
C PHE A 515 10.67 20.80 11.26
N HIS A 516 10.25 21.83 10.51
CA HIS A 516 9.20 22.76 10.92
C HIS A 516 8.02 22.68 9.94
N PRO A 517 6.77 22.75 10.41
CA PRO A 517 5.60 22.78 9.54
C PRO A 517 5.56 24.09 8.73
N GLY A 518 5.36 23.98 7.42
CA GLY A 518 5.24 25.12 6.49
C GLY A 518 6.03 24.93 5.20
N GLY A 519 5.81 25.82 4.23
CA GLY A 519 6.56 25.84 2.97
C GLY A 519 8.01 26.21 3.24
N CYS A 520 8.91 25.23 3.26
CA CYS A 520 10.35 25.50 3.33
C CYS A 520 10.82 25.92 1.93
N PRO A 521 11.48 27.08 1.76
CA PRO A 521 12.20 27.32 0.52
C PRO A 521 13.28 26.25 0.43
N TRP A 522 13.19 25.37 -0.57
CA TRP A 522 14.13 24.30 -0.87
C TRP A 522 15.51 24.91 -1.20
N THR A 523 16.23 25.30 -0.16
CA THR A 523 17.62 25.73 -0.22
C THR A 523 18.49 24.47 -0.23
N HIS A 524 19.61 24.49 -0.97
CA HIS A 524 20.54 23.36 -1.11
C HIS A 524 20.87 22.65 0.21
N GLY A 525 20.99 23.41 1.32
CA GLY A 525 21.26 22.86 2.64
C GLY A 525 20.05 22.21 3.35
N ALA A 526 18.83 22.67 3.11
CA ALA A 526 17.63 22.03 3.65
C ALA A 526 17.34 20.70 2.93
N GLU A 527 17.48 20.68 1.59
CA GLU A 527 17.30 19.45 0.82
C GLU A 527 18.37 18.42 1.16
N PHE A 528 19.64 18.84 1.30
CA PHE A 528 20.74 17.94 1.66
C PHE A 528 20.53 17.32 3.05
N ARG A 529 20.08 18.11 4.04
CA ARG A 529 19.79 17.61 5.40
C ARG A 529 18.63 16.61 5.42
N HIS A 530 17.55 16.92 4.71
CA HIS A 530 16.42 16.00 4.57
C HIS A 530 16.84 14.72 3.83
N TRP A 531 17.58 14.83 2.73
CA TRP A 531 18.12 13.70 1.98
C TRP A 531 19.03 12.81 2.83
N LEU A 532 19.96 13.41 3.59
CA LEU A 532 20.87 12.68 4.48
C LEU A 532 20.10 11.92 5.57
N HIS A 533 19.11 12.57 6.18
CA HIS A 533 18.24 11.95 7.17
C HIS A 533 17.44 10.79 6.58
N ALA A 534 16.82 10.99 5.42
CA ALA A 534 16.06 9.96 4.71
C ALA A 534 16.92 8.73 4.45
N ARG A 535 18.14 8.89 3.91
CA ARG A 535 19.05 7.77 3.64
C ARG A 535 19.54 7.02 4.88
N MET A 536 19.56 7.66 6.05
CA MET A 536 19.90 6.99 7.31
C MET A 536 18.72 6.18 7.85
N VAL A 537 17.52 6.76 7.85
CA VAL A 537 16.30 6.09 8.33
C VAL A 537 15.85 4.99 7.37
N GLU A 538 15.98 5.20 6.07
CA GLU A 538 15.67 4.21 5.01
C GLU A 538 16.86 3.28 4.72
N SER A 539 17.88 3.27 5.59
CA SER A 539 18.96 2.31 5.46
C SER A 539 18.46 0.93 5.87
N HIS A 540 18.87 -0.10 5.12
CA HIS A 540 18.48 -1.50 5.41
C HIS A 540 18.74 -1.88 6.88
N ASN A 541 19.89 -1.51 7.43
CA ASN A 541 20.25 -1.83 8.82
C ASN A 541 19.29 -1.18 9.84
N PHE A 542 18.89 0.07 9.62
CA PHE A 542 17.98 0.77 10.55
C PHE A 542 16.54 0.28 10.36
N GLU A 543 16.13 0.03 9.13
CA GLU A 543 14.82 -0.50 8.78
C GLU A 543 14.63 -1.90 9.38
N SER A 544 15.59 -2.80 9.21
CA SER A 544 15.59 -4.14 9.83
C SER A 544 15.53 -4.04 11.36
N LEU A 545 16.25 -3.11 11.98
CA LEU A 545 16.18 -2.85 13.41
C LEU A 545 14.78 -2.38 13.84
N CYS A 546 14.19 -1.43 13.11
CA CYS A 546 12.83 -0.95 13.37
C CYS A 546 11.80 -2.06 13.21
N HIS A 547 11.91 -2.88 12.15
CA HIS A 547 11.08 -4.06 11.93
C HIS A 547 11.16 -5.05 13.09
N LEU A 548 12.34 -5.22 13.68
CA LEU A 548 12.51 -6.10 14.83
C LEU A 548 11.84 -5.55 16.10
N LEU A 549 11.74 -4.23 16.22
CA LEU A 549 11.12 -3.51 17.35
C LEU A 549 9.63 -3.18 17.14
N VAL A 550 9.03 -3.62 16.04
CA VAL A 550 7.60 -3.43 15.77
C VAL A 550 6.74 -3.98 16.92
N ASN A 551 5.64 -3.28 17.21
CA ASN A 551 4.69 -3.59 18.28
C ASN A 551 5.33 -3.62 19.70
N THR A 552 6.48 -2.94 19.85
CA THR A 552 7.14 -2.69 21.14
C THR A 552 7.17 -1.18 21.44
N GLU A 553 7.19 -0.82 22.72
CA GLU A 553 7.36 0.60 23.13
C GLU A 553 8.78 1.13 22.89
N LEU A 554 9.76 0.24 22.66
CA LEU A 554 11.13 0.65 22.33
C LEU A 554 11.15 1.44 21.01
N LEU A 555 10.33 1.03 20.04
CA LEU A 555 10.16 1.74 18.79
C LEU A 555 9.60 3.17 19.02
N SER A 556 8.59 3.32 19.89
CA SER A 556 8.07 4.63 20.32
C SER A 556 9.14 5.47 21.03
N CYS A 557 10.06 4.86 21.79
CA CYS A 557 11.21 5.56 22.38
C CYS A 557 12.20 6.07 21.31
N ILE A 558 12.52 5.23 20.31
CA ILE A 558 13.42 5.61 19.22
C ILE A 558 12.84 6.77 18.42
N TYR A 559 11.55 6.69 18.04
CA TYR A 559 10.90 7.76 17.29
C TYR A 559 10.78 9.06 18.10
N ARG A 560 10.55 9.00 19.42
CA ARG A 560 10.68 10.18 20.31
C ARG A 560 12.10 10.74 20.34
N GLY A 561 13.11 9.88 20.28
CA GLY A 561 14.52 10.27 20.15
C GLY A 561 14.80 11.08 18.89
N LEU A 562 14.14 10.69 17.77
CA LEU A 562 14.21 11.33 16.46
C LEU A 562 13.36 12.61 16.33
N GLY A 563 12.49 12.89 17.30
CA GLY A 563 11.72 14.13 17.39
C GLY A 563 10.20 13.98 17.31
N ALA A 564 9.68 12.77 17.08
CA ALA A 564 8.25 12.52 17.00
C ALA A 564 7.56 12.71 18.36
N ARG A 565 6.37 13.31 18.35
CA ARG A 565 5.52 13.44 19.54
C ARG A 565 4.59 12.24 19.60
N ILE A 566 5.11 11.13 20.11
CA ILE A 566 4.33 9.91 20.30
C ILE A 566 3.94 9.79 21.77
N GLY A 567 2.64 9.69 22.01
CA GLY A 567 2.02 9.45 23.30
C GLY A 567 2.39 8.09 23.91
N ARG A 568 1.80 7.75 25.04
CA ARG A 568 1.99 6.46 25.72
C ARG A 568 1.04 5.42 25.14
N ARG A 569 1.45 4.14 25.16
CA ARG A 569 0.60 2.98 24.77
C ARG A 569 0.18 3.05 23.30
N VAL A 570 1.09 3.51 22.45
CA VAL A 570 0.88 3.56 21.00
C VAL A 570 1.42 2.28 20.39
N GLN A 571 0.58 1.56 19.65
CA GLN A 571 1.00 0.37 18.93
C GLN A 571 1.26 0.69 17.47
N ILE A 572 2.48 0.37 17.02
CA ILE A 572 3.02 0.71 15.71
C ILE A 572 3.43 -0.60 15.03
N ASP A 573 2.75 -0.98 13.95
CA ASP A 573 3.03 -2.21 13.21
C ASP A 573 4.15 -2.02 12.16
N SER A 574 4.22 -0.84 11.53
CA SER A 574 5.35 -0.45 10.65
C SER A 574 5.21 1.02 10.27
N PHE A 575 6.28 1.82 10.38
CA PHE A 575 6.32 3.18 9.87
C PHE A 575 7.48 3.36 8.90
N HIS A 576 7.17 3.74 7.66
CA HIS A 576 8.09 4.49 6.84
C HIS A 576 7.77 5.96 7.02
N LEU A 577 8.54 6.61 7.90
CA LEU A 577 8.38 8.02 8.22
C LEU A 577 9.77 8.66 8.19
N VAL A 578 9.96 9.67 7.34
CA VAL A 578 11.21 10.45 7.31
C VAL A 578 11.08 11.66 8.23
N ASP A 579 9.93 12.34 8.21
CA ASP A 579 9.70 13.61 8.91
C ASP A 579 9.12 13.43 10.32
N HIS A 580 9.90 12.77 11.17
CA HIS A 580 9.51 12.43 12.54
C HIS A 580 9.03 13.64 13.36
N ASP A 581 9.66 14.80 13.24
CA ASP A 581 9.32 16.02 14.00
C ASP A 581 7.89 16.55 13.73
N LEU A 582 7.31 16.18 12.58
CA LEU A 582 5.99 16.65 12.16
C LEU A 582 4.85 15.73 12.61
N VAL A 583 5.18 14.60 13.25
CA VAL A 583 4.21 13.61 13.67
C VAL A 583 3.83 13.81 15.13
N ASP A 584 2.52 14.00 15.35
CA ASP A 584 1.89 14.07 16.67
C ASP A 584 0.84 12.97 16.79
N VAL A 585 1.14 11.97 17.62
CA VAL A 585 0.30 10.81 17.89
C VAL A 585 -0.05 10.83 19.37
N ARG A 586 -1.35 10.92 19.67
CA ARG A 586 -1.84 10.91 21.06
C ARG A 586 -1.80 9.51 21.67
N ASP A 587 -1.95 9.46 22.99
CA ASP A 587 -1.98 8.21 23.76
C ASP A 587 -3.03 7.23 23.19
N TYR A 588 -2.76 5.92 23.29
CA TYR A 588 -3.65 4.82 22.88
C TYR A 588 -3.94 4.69 21.38
N ALA A 589 -3.16 5.35 20.51
CA ALA A 589 -3.28 5.14 19.07
C ALA A 589 -2.82 3.74 18.66
N VAL A 590 -3.58 3.09 17.76
CA VAL A 590 -3.23 1.79 17.17
C VAL A 590 -3.17 1.97 15.67
N PHE A 591 -2.03 1.68 15.07
CA PHE A 591 -1.85 1.64 13.63
C PHE A 591 -1.96 0.19 13.15
N GLY A 592 -2.70 -0.04 12.08
CA GLY A 592 -2.79 -1.34 11.41
C GLY A 592 -1.49 -1.70 10.66
N SER A 593 -1.51 -2.84 9.98
CA SER A 593 -0.37 -3.33 9.19
C SER A 593 -0.07 -2.42 7.99
N GLU A 594 1.20 -2.02 7.82
CA GLU A 594 1.73 -1.25 6.68
C GLU A 594 1.11 0.15 6.46
N VAL A 595 1.14 1.01 7.49
CA VAL A 595 0.73 2.42 7.34
C VAL A 595 1.91 3.29 6.88
N VAL A 596 1.80 3.86 5.67
CA VAL A 596 2.76 4.85 5.15
C VAL A 596 2.26 6.26 5.46
N PHE A 597 3.04 7.03 6.21
CA PHE A 597 2.79 8.44 6.46
C PHE A 597 3.58 9.28 5.47
N SER A 598 2.88 9.98 4.57
CA SER A 598 3.50 10.98 3.71
C SER A 598 3.19 12.36 4.26
N CYS A 599 4.22 13.06 4.74
CA CYS A 599 4.14 14.48 5.11
C CYS A 599 4.35 15.38 3.88
N ASP A 600 3.82 14.97 2.71
CA ASP A 600 4.05 15.67 1.46
C ASP A 600 3.07 16.84 1.24
N SER A 601 3.63 17.90 0.68
CA SER A 601 3.12 19.27 0.56
C SER A 601 1.98 19.50 -0.45
N ARG A 602 1.23 18.46 -0.84
CA ARG A 602 0.30 18.53 -1.98
C ARG A 602 -1.18 18.32 -1.66
N ALA A 603 -1.61 18.38 -0.40
CA ALA A 603 -3.02 18.56 -0.08
C ALA A 603 -3.24 20.01 0.40
N PRO A 604 -4.10 20.80 -0.28
CA PRO A 604 -4.45 22.15 0.15
C PRO A 604 -5.17 22.19 1.50
#